data_AF-A0A6N7W944-F1
#
_entry.id   AF-A0A6N7W944-F1
#
_cell.length_a   1.000
_cell.length_b   1.000
_cell.length_c   1.000
_cell.angle_alpha   90.00
_cell.angle_beta   90.00
_cell.angle_gamma   90.00
#
_symmetry.space_group_name_H-M   'P 1'
#
loop_
_entity.id
_entity.type
_entity.pdbx_description
1 polymer ?
#
loop_
_entity_poly.entity_id
_entity_poly.type
_entity_poly.pdbx_seq_one_letter_code
_entity_poly.pdbx_strand_id
1 'polypeptide(L)'
;MNTIDDLDQQIATRTQTSSTSLLTAHMNTQRAGNELLDFAEGLYDSDVSGILDELRQHGIGEFTISANQTGLTEIIWQLTHAGSTLTGMTEVNDRFADPVTGERRLIPAWHLTIN
;
A
#
# COMPACT_ATOMS: atom_id res chain seq x y z
N MET A 1 -4.60 17.78 -5.88
CA MET A 1 -3.73 16.92 -5.09
C MET A 1 -3.47 17.68 -3.79
N ASN A 2 -3.94 17.17 -2.65
CA ASN A 2 -3.59 17.79 -1.36
C ASN A 2 -2.13 17.43 -1.08
N THR A 3 -1.34 18.44 -0.80
CA THR A 3 0.09 18.29 -0.53
C THR A 3 0.32 17.75 0.90
N ILE A 4 1.51 17.22 1.19
CA ILE A 4 1.91 16.84 2.55
C ILE A 4 1.75 18.03 3.53
N ASP A 5 1.97 19.26 3.06
CA ASP A 5 1.79 20.48 3.82
C ASP A 5 0.32 20.71 4.24
N ASP A 6 -0.64 20.31 3.40
CA ASP A 6 -2.06 20.35 3.74
C ASP A 6 -2.41 19.29 4.81
N LEU A 7 -1.68 18.17 4.82
CA LEU A 7 -1.83 17.12 5.82
C LEU A 7 -1.25 17.57 7.18
N ASP A 8 -0.12 18.29 7.18
CA ASP A 8 0.47 18.90 8.39
C ASP A 8 -0.54 19.78 9.13
N GLN A 9 -1.20 20.68 8.41
CA GLN A 9 -2.16 21.59 9.00
C GLN A 9 -3.39 20.84 9.55
N GLN A 10 -3.81 19.77 8.89
CA GLN A 10 -4.93 18.94 9.32
C GLN A 10 -4.62 18.07 10.53
N ILE A 11 -3.43 17.47 10.59
CA ILE A 11 -2.93 16.71 11.76
C ILE A 11 -2.75 17.66 12.96
N ALA A 12 -2.26 18.89 12.74
CA ALA A 12 -2.04 19.86 13.80
C ALA A 12 -3.33 20.47 14.38
N THR A 13 -4.44 20.48 13.62
CA THR A 13 -5.67 21.21 14.00
C THR A 13 -6.86 20.32 14.40
N ARG A 14 -6.85 19.01 14.11
CA ARG A 14 -7.95 18.10 14.49
C ARG A 14 -7.63 17.29 15.76
N THR A 15 -8.38 17.54 16.83
CA THR A 15 -8.58 16.60 17.96
C THR A 15 -9.47 15.41 17.58
N GLN A 16 -9.12 14.67 16.53
CA GLN A 16 -9.67 13.34 16.27
C GLN A 16 -8.55 12.47 15.68
N THR A 17 -8.12 11.52 16.49
CA THR A 17 -6.93 10.66 16.38
C THR A 17 -6.75 10.04 15.00
N SER A 18 -5.83 10.58 14.21
CA SER A 18 -5.27 9.85 13.07
C SER A 18 -4.68 8.53 13.55
N SER A 19 -4.80 7.48 12.74
CA SER A 19 -4.24 6.18 13.04
C SER A 19 -2.72 6.28 13.21
N THR A 20 -2.17 5.40 14.04
CA THR A 20 -0.70 5.29 14.19
C THR A 20 -0.03 5.06 12.84
N SER A 21 -0.66 4.27 11.96
CA SER A 21 -0.16 4.00 10.61
C SER A 21 -0.09 5.27 9.76
N LEU A 22 -1.13 6.11 9.75
CA LEU A 22 -1.10 7.38 9.01
C LEU A 22 -0.06 8.36 9.58
N LEU A 23 -0.01 8.52 10.91
CA LEU A 23 0.94 9.42 11.57
C LEU A 23 2.39 8.98 11.30
N THR A 24 2.65 7.68 11.34
CA THR A 24 3.99 7.12 11.07
C THR A 24 4.37 7.30 9.61
N ALA A 25 3.46 7.01 8.67
CA ALA A 25 3.67 7.23 7.25
C ALA A 25 3.99 8.70 6.96
N HIS A 26 3.24 9.63 7.55
CA HIS A 26 3.45 11.07 7.36
C HIS A 26 4.85 11.52 7.85
N MET A 27 5.23 11.16 9.08
CA MET A 27 6.55 11.49 9.62
C MET A 27 7.69 10.92 8.78
N ASN A 28 7.56 9.68 8.32
CA ASN A 28 8.59 9.03 7.50
C ASN A 28 8.68 9.67 6.10
N THR A 29 7.53 10.02 5.52
CA THR A 29 7.44 10.71 4.23
C THR A 29 8.16 12.06 4.28
N GLN A 30 7.88 12.87 5.32
CA GLN A 30 8.56 14.15 5.52
C GLN A 30 10.07 14.01 5.70
N ARG A 31 10.50 13.03 6.52
CA ARG A 31 11.93 12.76 6.76
C ARG A 31 12.66 12.33 5.48
N ALA A 32 11.98 11.58 4.61
CA ALA A 32 12.53 11.10 3.35
C ALA A 32 12.48 12.17 2.24
N GLY A 33 11.66 13.21 2.39
CA GLY A 33 11.42 14.21 1.34
C GLY A 33 10.61 13.66 0.17
N ASN A 34 9.75 12.68 0.43
CA ASN A 34 8.88 12.09 -0.59
C ASN A 34 7.70 13.04 -0.90
N GLU A 35 7.28 13.10 -2.16
CA GLU A 35 6.09 13.87 -2.57
C GLU A 35 4.79 13.14 -2.22
N LEU A 36 4.78 11.81 -2.37
CA LEU A 36 3.64 10.96 -2.02
C LEU A 36 3.79 10.42 -0.61
N LEU A 37 2.69 10.38 0.14
CA LEU A 37 2.61 9.68 1.43
C LEU A 37 3.00 8.22 1.24
N ASP A 38 3.99 7.76 2.00
CA ASP A 38 4.53 6.40 1.90
C ASP A 38 4.35 5.62 3.21
N PHE A 39 3.70 4.46 3.12
CA PHE A 39 3.58 3.50 4.22
C PHE A 39 4.81 2.59 4.26
N ALA A 40 5.97 3.15 4.62
CA ALA A 40 7.26 2.44 4.63
C ALA A 40 7.33 1.29 5.64
N GLU A 41 6.63 1.39 6.78
CA GLU A 41 6.51 0.33 7.79
C GLU A 41 5.45 -0.72 7.41
N GLY A 42 4.70 -0.49 6.32
CA GLY A 42 3.59 -1.31 5.87
C GLY A 42 2.25 -0.93 6.50
N LEU A 43 1.23 -1.72 6.15
CA LEU A 43 -0.11 -1.68 6.74
C LEU A 43 -0.39 -3.04 7.36
N TYR A 44 -1.10 -3.06 8.49
CA TYR A 44 -1.57 -4.27 9.12
C TYR A 44 -2.99 -4.61 8.66
N ASP A 45 -3.41 -5.87 8.79
CA ASP A 45 -4.78 -6.30 8.46
C ASP A 45 -5.85 -5.45 9.16
N SER A 46 -5.55 -4.98 10.38
CA SER A 46 -6.41 -4.08 11.15
C SER A 46 -6.63 -2.73 10.46
N ASP A 47 -5.66 -2.25 9.68
CA ASP A 47 -5.68 -0.94 9.05
C ASP A 47 -6.54 -0.95 7.77
N VAL A 48 -6.63 -2.09 7.08
CA VAL A 48 -7.29 -2.23 5.77
C VAL A 48 -8.74 -1.72 5.81
N SER A 49 -9.45 -1.94 6.90
CA SER A 49 -10.86 -1.58 7.02
C SER A 49 -11.12 -0.07 7.22
N GLY A 50 -10.13 0.70 7.66
CA GLY A 50 -10.30 2.12 8.01
C GLY A 50 -9.37 3.10 7.29
N ILE A 51 -8.21 2.64 6.82
CA ILE A 51 -7.17 3.54 6.30
C ILE A 51 -7.62 4.33 5.08
N LEU A 52 -8.41 3.71 4.18
CA LEU A 52 -8.89 4.41 2.98
C LEU A 52 -9.88 5.53 3.31
N ASP A 53 -10.73 5.35 4.33
CA ASP A 53 -11.66 6.38 4.77
C ASP A 53 -10.93 7.54 5.44
N GLU A 54 -9.91 7.22 6.24
CA GLU A 54 -9.03 8.21 6.85
C GLU A 54 -8.28 9.04 5.79
N LEU A 55 -7.66 8.38 4.79
CA LEU A 55 -7.01 9.06 3.68
C LEU A 55 -7.97 9.99 2.92
N ARG A 56 -9.21 9.53 2.65
CA ARG A 56 -10.25 10.36 2.03
C ARG A 56 -10.65 11.57 2.88
N GLN A 57 -10.76 11.41 4.20
CA GLN A 57 -11.05 12.52 5.14
C GLN A 57 -9.97 13.60 5.14
N HIS A 58 -8.75 13.24 4.73
CA HIS A 58 -7.62 14.14 4.55
C HIS A 58 -7.41 14.61 3.09
N GLY A 59 -8.24 14.12 2.16
CA GLY A 59 -8.16 14.41 0.72
C GLY A 59 -6.95 13.79 0.03
N ILE A 60 -6.44 12.68 0.56
CA ILE A 60 -5.33 11.91 -0.01
C ILE A 60 -5.91 10.85 -0.95
N GLY A 61 -5.67 11.01 -2.25
CA GLY A 61 -6.12 10.09 -3.29
C GLY A 61 -5.02 9.18 -3.84
N GLU A 62 -3.75 9.51 -3.60
CA GLU A 62 -2.58 8.81 -4.11
C GLU A 62 -1.57 8.65 -2.96
N PHE A 63 -1.02 7.45 -2.83
CA PHE A 63 -0.05 7.08 -1.80
C PHE A 63 0.77 5.88 -2.27
N THR A 64 1.90 5.62 -1.61
CA THR A 64 2.76 4.47 -1.89
C THR A 64 2.87 3.55 -0.67
N ILE A 65 3.26 2.30 -0.91
CA ILE A 65 3.62 1.33 0.13
C ILE A 65 4.96 0.74 -0.28
N SER A 66 6.06 1.24 0.30
CA SER A 66 7.41 0.74 0.03
C SER A 66 7.84 -0.46 0.89
N ALA A 67 7.00 -0.88 1.85
CA ALA A 67 7.34 -1.88 2.87
C ALA A 67 7.96 -3.16 2.30
N ASN A 68 9.25 -3.38 2.61
CA ASN A 68 10.07 -4.46 2.07
C ASN A 68 9.88 -5.81 2.80
N GLN A 69 8.64 -6.18 3.11
CA GLN A 69 8.32 -7.36 3.92
C GLN A 69 8.87 -8.69 3.34
N THR A 70 9.11 -8.78 2.03
CA THR A 70 9.57 -10.02 1.38
C THR A 70 10.65 -9.84 0.30
N GLY A 71 11.09 -8.61 0.01
CA GLY A 71 11.95 -8.30 -1.15
C GLY A 71 11.28 -8.49 -2.51
N LEU A 72 10.02 -8.95 -2.56
CA LEU A 72 9.27 -9.15 -3.80
C LEU A 72 9.02 -7.83 -4.54
N THR A 73 8.81 -6.73 -3.82
CA THR A 73 8.66 -5.38 -4.39
C THR A 73 9.87 -5.02 -5.25
N GLU A 74 11.09 -5.26 -4.75
CA GLU A 74 12.34 -5.02 -5.50
C GLU A 74 12.42 -5.91 -6.73
N ILE A 75 12.06 -7.20 -6.61
CA ILE A 75 12.06 -8.12 -7.77
C ILE A 75 11.11 -7.61 -8.85
N ILE A 76 9.89 -7.20 -8.49
CA ILE A 76 8.91 -6.66 -9.43
C ILE A 76 9.44 -5.37 -10.08
N TRP A 77 10.05 -4.48 -9.29
CA TRP A 77 10.69 -3.26 -9.79
C TRP A 77 11.82 -3.56 -10.80
N GLN A 78 12.67 -4.54 -10.52
CA GLN A 78 13.73 -4.96 -11.46
C GLN A 78 13.14 -5.59 -12.73
N LEU A 79 12.06 -6.37 -12.62
CA LEU A 79 11.37 -6.94 -13.77
C LEU A 79 10.76 -5.85 -14.67
N THR A 80 10.23 -4.76 -14.11
CA THR A 80 9.70 -3.65 -14.93
C THR A 80 10.82 -2.93 -15.65
N HIS A 81 11.98 -2.73 -15.01
CA HIS A 81 13.17 -2.17 -15.65
C HIS A 81 13.74 -3.09 -16.75
N ALA A 82 13.56 -4.41 -16.60
CA ALA A 82 13.96 -5.40 -17.60
C ALA A 82 12.99 -5.53 -18.79
N GLY A 83 11.86 -4.80 -18.80
CA GLY A 83 10.94 -4.71 -19.93
C GLY A 83 9.57 -5.35 -19.72
N SER A 84 9.24 -5.81 -18.51
CA SER A 84 7.85 -6.18 -18.18
C SER A 84 7.02 -4.96 -17.77
N THR A 85 5.70 -5.10 -17.75
CA THR A 85 4.78 -4.06 -17.25
C THR A 85 3.98 -4.58 -16.06
N LEU A 86 4.03 -3.90 -14.91
CA LEU A 86 3.15 -4.17 -13.78
C LEU A 86 1.75 -3.63 -14.07
N THR A 87 0.78 -4.52 -14.26
CA THR A 87 -0.61 -4.16 -14.58
C THR A 87 -1.46 -3.92 -13.33
N GLY A 88 -1.02 -4.45 -12.17
CA GLY A 88 -1.71 -4.33 -10.88
C GLY A 88 -1.80 -5.66 -10.15
N MET A 89 -2.89 -5.85 -9.42
CA MET A 89 -3.19 -7.09 -8.68
C MET A 89 -4.24 -7.94 -9.41
N THR A 90 -4.18 -9.25 -9.22
CA THR A 90 -5.17 -10.22 -9.67
C THR A 90 -5.32 -11.34 -8.64
N GLU A 91 -6.21 -12.29 -8.91
CA GLU A 91 -6.41 -13.48 -8.08
C GLU A 91 -6.01 -14.74 -8.86
N VAL A 92 -5.31 -15.65 -8.19
CA VAL A 92 -4.92 -16.96 -8.75
C VAL A 92 -5.30 -18.07 -7.80
N ASN A 93 -5.47 -19.29 -8.32
CA ASN A 93 -5.71 -20.45 -7.48
C ASN A 93 -4.52 -20.72 -6.56
N ASP A 94 -4.81 -20.98 -5.28
CA ASP A 94 -3.83 -21.47 -4.32
C ASP A 94 -3.24 -22.80 -4.81
N ARG A 95 -1.95 -23.00 -4.52
CA ARG A 95 -1.22 -24.23 -4.85
C ARG A 95 -1.85 -25.43 -4.17
N PHE A 96 -2.41 -25.24 -2.97
CA PHE A 96 -3.04 -26.29 -2.20
C PHE A 96 -4.57 -26.19 -2.30
N ALA A 97 -5.21 -27.33 -2.59
CA ALA A 97 -6.66 -27.44 -2.50
C ALA A 97 -7.05 -27.72 -1.05
N ASP A 98 -8.27 -27.34 -0.67
CA ASP A 98 -8.89 -27.79 0.57
C ASP A 98 -8.91 -29.33 0.60
N PRO A 99 -8.36 -29.97 1.64
CA PRO A 99 -8.23 -31.43 1.67
C PRO A 99 -9.57 -32.17 1.82
N VAL A 100 -10.64 -31.46 2.21
CA VAL A 100 -11.98 -32.01 2.41
C VAL A 100 -12.84 -31.77 1.16
N THR A 101 -12.89 -30.54 0.65
CA THR A 101 -13.79 -30.18 -0.46
C THR A 101 -13.14 -30.34 -1.83
N GLY A 102 -11.81 -30.37 -1.90
CA GLY A 102 -11.05 -30.38 -3.16
C GLY A 102 -11.03 -29.03 -3.89
N GLU A 103 -11.66 -28.01 -3.32
CA GLU A 103 -11.73 -26.67 -3.91
C GLU A 103 -10.43 -25.89 -3.70
N ARG A 104 -10.10 -24.98 -4.63
CA ARG A 104 -8.95 -24.08 -4.50
C ARG A 104 -9.42 -22.69 -4.13
N ARG A 105 -8.85 -22.15 -3.05
CA ARG A 105 -9.04 -20.75 -2.68
C ARG A 105 -8.33 -19.86 -3.71
N LEU A 106 -8.90 -18.70 -4.00
CA LEU A 106 -8.23 -17.63 -4.74
C LEU A 106 -7.33 -16.82 -3.80
N ILE A 107 -6.09 -16.57 -4.21
CA ILE A 107 -5.10 -15.76 -3.48
C ILE A 107 -4.64 -14.57 -4.32
N PRO A 108 -4.33 -13.43 -3.68
CA PRO A 108 -3.85 -12.25 -4.40
C PRO A 108 -2.47 -12.49 -5.03
N ALA A 109 -2.26 -11.92 -6.22
CA ALA A 109 -1.01 -11.99 -6.95
C ALA A 109 -0.76 -10.70 -7.75
N TRP A 110 0.52 -10.40 -8.01
CA TRP A 110 0.92 -9.34 -8.92
C TRP A 110 0.79 -9.80 -10.37
N HIS A 111 0.17 -8.98 -11.22
CA HIS A 111 -0.02 -9.26 -12.64
C HIS A 111 1.00 -8.48 -13.48
N LEU A 112 1.90 -9.20 -14.16
CA LEU A 112 2.88 -8.64 -15.08
C LEU A 112 2.66 -9.14 -16.51
N THR A 113 2.97 -8.30 -17.49
CA THR A 113 2.95 -8.64 -18.93
C THR A 113 4.32 -8.41 -19.57
N ILE A 114 4.59 -9.11 -20.67
CA ILE A 114 5.79 -8.95 -21.51
C ILE A 114 5.30 -8.71 -22.95
N ASN A 115 5.95 -7.79 -23.66
CA ASN A 115 5.65 -7.47 -25.06
C ASN A 115 6.47 -8.34 -26.03
#